data_AF-A0A5E3XS71-F1
#
_entry.id   AF-A0A5E3XS71-F1
#
_cell.length_a   1.000
_cell.length_b   1.000
_cell.length_c   1.000
_cell.angle_alpha   90.00
_cell.angle_beta   90.00
_cell.angle_gamma   90.00
#
_symmetry.space_group_name_H-M   'P 1'
#
loop_
_entity.id
_entity.type
_entity.pdbx_description
1 polymer ?
#
loop_
_entity_poly.entity_id
_entity_poly.type
_entity_poly.pdbx_seq_one_letter_code
_entity_poly.pdbx_strand_id
1 'polypeptide(L)'
;MSALATVSNDTIDCTMQLERMHYYVGCLLVACSDVGPAAFNIDSVPCPDELAPFYQRVRNGPADNDIPVHIIFLGNRVGITTSVAVSDDAVKGESESYRLRVKRPRAVRAWSLWRFWIRTIVKLAFERDDLSEHGALVRAARVKLPVTKEICSMVPLEWPPPPSPPPPNTDLIIVESDSDEESEDEVEAYLLAFDD
;
A
#
# COMPACT_ATOMS: atom_id res chain seq x y z
N MET A 1 12.16 3.36 17.66
CA MET A 1 12.99 4.08 16.67
C MET A 1 12.49 3.73 15.28
N SER A 2 11.64 4.57 14.66
CA SER A 2 11.17 4.35 13.29
C SER A 2 12.23 4.82 12.32
N ALA A 3 12.83 3.88 11.57
CA ALA A 3 13.66 4.21 10.43
C ALA A 3 12.76 4.79 9.33
N LEU A 4 12.77 6.11 9.17
CA LEU A 4 12.29 6.76 7.95
C LEU A 4 13.18 6.27 6.81
N ALA A 5 12.67 5.31 6.05
CA ALA A 5 13.31 4.87 4.83
C ALA A 5 13.48 6.09 3.91
N THR A 6 14.73 6.52 3.74
CA THR A 6 15.11 7.58 2.82
C THR A 6 14.87 7.06 1.40
N VAL A 7 13.68 7.31 0.87
CA VAL A 7 13.36 6.99 -0.53
C VAL A 7 14.27 7.87 -1.38
N SER A 8 15.22 7.25 -2.09
CA SER A 8 16.00 7.92 -3.13
C SER A 8 15.05 8.67 -4.07
N ASN A 9 15.26 9.97 -4.22
CA ASN A 9 14.35 10.83 -4.96
C ASN A 9 14.23 10.45 -6.45
N ASP A 10 15.10 9.60 -7.00
CA ASP A 10 15.17 9.39 -8.46
C ASP A 10 14.69 8.02 -8.94
N THR A 11 14.57 7.03 -8.07
CA THR A 11 14.20 5.66 -8.47
C THR A 11 13.02 5.13 -7.67
N ILE A 12 12.05 4.56 -8.37
CA ILE A 12 10.93 3.82 -7.78
C ILE A 12 11.18 2.36 -8.15
N ASP A 13 11.25 1.48 -7.15
CA ASP A 13 11.20 0.04 -7.36
C ASP A 13 10.32 -0.58 -6.27
N CYS A 14 9.02 -0.47 -6.51
CA CYS A 14 7.98 -0.92 -5.61
C CYS A 14 7.26 -2.10 -6.28
N THR A 15 7.95 -3.22 -6.35
CA THR A 15 7.46 -4.46 -6.96
C THR A 15 7.36 -5.58 -5.93
N MET A 16 6.35 -6.43 -6.07
CA MET A 16 6.10 -7.59 -5.22
C MET A 16 5.99 -8.86 -6.07
N GLN A 17 6.22 -10.02 -5.43
CA GLN A 17 5.98 -11.32 -6.06
C GLN A 17 4.47 -11.53 -6.29
N LEU A 18 4.13 -12.30 -7.32
CA LEU A 18 2.73 -12.59 -7.65
C LEU A 18 1.96 -13.23 -6.48
N GLU A 19 2.60 -14.10 -5.70
CA GLU A 19 2.00 -14.72 -4.51
C GLU A 19 1.57 -13.70 -3.46
N ARG A 20 2.39 -12.66 -3.23
CA ARG A 20 2.06 -11.56 -2.31
C ARG A 20 0.86 -10.76 -2.80
N MET A 21 0.76 -10.55 -4.12
CA MET A 21 -0.41 -9.93 -4.73
C MET A 21 -1.67 -10.78 -4.54
N HIS A 22 -1.59 -12.10 -4.75
CA HIS A 22 -2.72 -13.00 -4.51
C HIS A 22 -3.17 -13.00 -3.04
N TYR A 23 -2.21 -12.96 -2.11
CA TYR A 23 -2.51 -12.83 -0.68
C TYR A 23 -3.25 -11.51 -0.37
N TYR A 24 -2.75 -10.39 -0.91
CA TYR A 24 -3.39 -9.09 -0.75
C TYR A 24 -4.81 -9.05 -1.34
N VAL A 25 -5.01 -9.63 -2.54
CA VAL A 25 -6.36 -9.79 -3.13
C VAL A 25 -7.25 -10.61 -2.21
N GLY A 26 -6.77 -11.72 -1.65
CA GLY A 26 -7.54 -12.52 -0.69
C GLY A 26 -7.98 -11.69 0.52
N CYS A 27 -7.09 -10.86 1.09
CA CYS A 27 -7.42 -9.97 2.19
C CYS A 27 -8.50 -8.95 1.82
N LEU A 28 -8.42 -8.38 0.61
CA LEU A 28 -9.44 -7.45 0.09
C LEU A 28 -10.81 -8.12 -0.05
N LEU A 29 -10.84 -9.36 -0.55
CA LEU A 29 -12.09 -10.10 -0.73
C LEU A 29 -12.75 -10.44 0.61
N VAL A 30 -11.97 -10.83 1.63
CA VAL A 30 -12.46 -11.02 2.99
C VAL A 30 -13.06 -9.73 3.54
N ALA A 31 -12.29 -8.63 3.50
CA ALA A 31 -12.76 -7.33 3.99
C ALA A 31 -14.02 -6.84 3.26
N CYS A 32 -14.13 -7.11 1.95
CA CYS A 32 -15.32 -6.79 1.16
C CYS A 32 -16.52 -7.67 1.50
N SER A 33 -16.32 -8.96 1.78
CA SER A 33 -17.38 -9.87 2.22
C SER A 33 -17.93 -9.49 3.60
N ASP A 34 -17.09 -8.98 4.50
CA ASP A 34 -17.51 -8.63 5.88
C ASP A 34 -18.48 -7.43 5.91
N VAL A 35 -18.31 -6.47 5.00
CA VAL A 35 -19.15 -5.24 4.95
C VAL A 35 -20.17 -5.25 3.81
N GLY A 36 -19.99 -6.15 2.84
CA GLY A 36 -20.79 -6.25 1.62
C GLY A 36 -20.28 -5.34 0.48
N PRO A 37 -20.42 -5.75 -0.80
CA PRO A 37 -19.86 -5.02 -1.95
C PRO A 37 -20.33 -3.57 -2.08
N ALA A 38 -21.55 -3.27 -1.65
CA ALA A 38 -22.12 -1.92 -1.73
C ALA A 38 -21.53 -0.95 -0.69
N ALA A 39 -21.07 -1.45 0.45
CA ALA A 39 -20.48 -0.65 1.52
C ALA A 39 -18.95 -0.71 1.54
N PHE A 40 -18.34 -1.63 0.79
CA PHE A 40 -16.90 -1.78 0.72
C PHE A 40 -16.22 -0.55 0.09
N ASN A 41 -15.44 0.15 0.90
CA ASN A 41 -14.59 1.23 0.44
C ASN A 41 -13.15 0.74 0.32
N ILE A 42 -12.69 0.47 -0.89
CA ILE A 42 -11.30 0.08 -1.12
C ILE A 42 -10.29 1.12 -0.59
N ASP A 43 -10.66 2.40 -0.50
CA ASP A 43 -9.78 3.49 -0.04
C ASP A 43 -9.54 3.46 1.47
N SER A 44 -10.33 2.68 2.24
CA SER A 44 -10.04 2.42 3.66
C SER A 44 -9.08 1.26 3.87
N VAL A 45 -8.78 0.47 2.83
CA VAL A 45 -7.87 -0.67 2.94
C VAL A 45 -6.42 -0.20 2.77
N PRO A 46 -5.50 -0.63 3.66
CA PRO A 46 -4.09 -0.32 3.53
C PRO A 46 -3.51 -0.70 2.17
N CYS A 47 -2.61 0.13 1.66
CA CYS A 47 -1.79 -0.21 0.50
C CYS A 47 -0.84 -1.36 0.90
N PRO A 48 -0.52 -2.31 -0.01
CA PRO A 48 0.51 -3.31 0.27
C PRO A 48 1.83 -2.66 0.67
N ASP A 49 2.55 -3.28 1.61
CA ASP A 49 3.79 -2.73 2.17
C ASP A 49 4.84 -2.42 1.08
N GLU A 50 4.94 -3.28 0.06
CA GLU A 50 5.89 -3.10 -1.05
C GLU A 50 5.57 -1.86 -1.90
N LEU A 51 4.32 -1.39 -1.89
CA LEU A 51 3.87 -0.18 -2.58
C LEU A 51 3.78 1.04 -1.67
N ALA A 52 3.94 0.88 -0.36
CA ALA A 52 3.91 1.99 0.60
C ALA A 52 4.90 3.12 0.26
N PRO A 53 6.16 2.86 -0.18
CA PRO A 53 7.07 3.92 -0.58
C PRO A 53 6.56 4.73 -1.78
N PHE A 54 5.96 4.05 -2.76
CA PHE A 54 5.35 4.72 -3.91
C PHE A 54 4.13 5.55 -3.50
N TYR A 55 3.27 5.01 -2.64
CA TYR A 55 2.12 5.73 -2.08
C TYR A 55 2.55 7.03 -1.37
N GLN A 56 3.57 6.97 -0.51
CA GLN A 56 4.09 8.14 0.21
C GLN A 56 4.64 9.18 -0.76
N ARG A 57 5.29 8.73 -1.83
CA ARG A 57 5.81 9.62 -2.87
C ARG A 57 4.71 10.34 -3.64
N VAL A 58 3.65 9.64 -4.06
CA VAL A 58 2.51 10.26 -4.76
C VAL A 58 1.85 11.29 -3.83
N ARG A 59 1.72 10.96 -2.55
CA ARG A 59 1.11 11.82 -1.53
C ARG A 59 1.90 13.11 -1.28
N ASN A 60 3.21 13.03 -1.15
CA ASN A 60 4.06 14.14 -0.69
C ASN A 60 4.39 15.17 -1.79
N GLY A 61 3.85 15.02 -3.00
CA GLY A 61 3.98 15.99 -4.10
C GLY A 61 5.33 15.95 -4.82
N PRO A 62 5.58 16.95 -5.70
CA PRO A 62 5.21 16.81 -7.10
C PRO A 62 5.88 15.57 -7.69
N ALA A 63 5.17 14.44 -7.69
CA ALA A 63 5.72 13.15 -8.06
C ALA A 63 5.96 12.99 -9.59
N ASP A 64 6.10 14.10 -10.31
CA ASP A 64 6.50 14.18 -11.71
C ASP A 64 8.03 14.35 -11.79
N ASN A 65 8.74 13.25 -11.57
CA ASN A 65 10.10 13.15 -12.08
C ASN A 65 10.04 13.02 -13.60
N ASP A 66 11.06 13.49 -14.31
CA ASP A 66 11.15 13.32 -15.77
C ASP A 66 11.38 11.87 -16.22
N ILE A 67 11.35 10.92 -15.30
CA ILE A 67 11.61 9.49 -15.50
C ILE A 67 10.29 8.72 -15.73
N PRO A 68 10.16 7.94 -16.82
CA PRO A 68 8.94 7.19 -17.10
C PRO A 68 8.66 6.16 -16.00
N VAL A 69 7.38 5.97 -15.67
CA VAL A 69 6.95 4.98 -14.68
C VAL A 69 6.34 3.78 -15.42
N HIS A 70 6.76 2.60 -15.03
CA HIS A 70 6.23 1.32 -15.49
C HIS A 70 5.31 0.75 -14.41
N ILE A 71 4.11 0.34 -14.82
CA ILE A 71 3.14 -0.33 -13.97
C ILE A 71 3.00 -1.75 -14.51
N ILE A 72 3.32 -2.73 -13.69
CA ILE A 72 3.27 -4.14 -14.04
C ILE A 72 2.04 -4.70 -13.34
N PHE A 73 0.99 -5.00 -14.11
CA PHE A 73 -0.23 -5.59 -13.58
C PHE A 73 -0.15 -7.11 -13.61
N LEU A 74 0.49 -7.67 -14.65
CA LEU A 74 0.63 -9.12 -14.80
C LEU A 74 2.04 -9.48 -15.24
N GLY A 75 2.61 -10.47 -14.57
CA GLY A 75 3.96 -10.97 -14.74
C GLY A 75 4.33 -11.89 -13.57
N ASN A 76 5.59 -12.32 -13.51
CA ASN A 76 6.14 -13.04 -12.36
C ASN A 76 6.31 -12.12 -11.13
N ARG A 77 6.32 -10.80 -11.37
CA ARG A 77 6.27 -9.72 -10.38
C ARG A 77 5.24 -8.68 -10.82
N VAL A 78 4.62 -8.00 -9.86
CA VAL A 78 3.66 -6.92 -10.09
C VAL A 78 4.06 -5.69 -9.29
N GLY A 79 3.55 -4.52 -9.67
CA GLY A 79 3.80 -3.28 -8.96
C GLY A 79 4.29 -2.16 -9.87
N ILE A 80 5.09 -1.25 -9.33
CA ILE A 80 5.44 0.02 -9.97
C ILE A 80 6.95 0.24 -9.90
N THR A 81 7.56 0.52 -11.05
CA THR A 81 9.01 0.74 -11.14
C THR A 81 9.37 1.82 -12.15
N THR A 82 10.49 2.51 -11.97
CA THR A 82 11.13 3.37 -12.99
C THR A 82 12.22 2.63 -13.77
N SER A 83 12.59 1.41 -13.36
CA SER A 83 13.63 0.61 -14.00
C SER A 83 13.06 -0.20 -15.17
N VAL A 84 13.62 0.03 -16.37
CA VAL A 84 13.25 -0.75 -17.57
C VAL A 84 13.66 -2.22 -17.40
N ALA A 85 14.84 -2.47 -16.83
CA ALA A 85 15.35 -3.83 -16.61
C ALA A 85 14.43 -4.63 -15.66
N VAL A 86 14.01 -4.03 -14.55
CA VAL A 86 13.05 -4.66 -13.62
C VAL A 86 11.72 -4.91 -14.32
N SER A 87 11.24 -3.95 -15.11
CA SER A 87 9.99 -4.10 -15.86
C SER A 87 10.06 -5.21 -16.91
N ASP A 88 11.19 -5.39 -17.59
CA ASP A 88 11.40 -6.42 -18.61
C ASP A 88 11.52 -7.81 -17.97
N ASP A 89 12.27 -7.91 -16.87
CA ASP A 89 12.40 -9.15 -16.10
C ASP A 89 11.06 -9.62 -15.52
N ALA A 90 10.24 -8.67 -15.06
CA ALA A 90 8.92 -8.96 -14.48
C ALA A 90 7.95 -9.67 -15.44
N VAL A 91 8.15 -9.53 -16.75
CA VAL A 91 7.27 -10.09 -17.79
C VAL A 91 7.94 -11.16 -18.63
N LYS A 92 9.21 -11.48 -18.34
CA LYS A 92 10.01 -12.40 -19.14
C LYS A 92 9.47 -13.83 -19.01
N GLY A 93 9.10 -14.42 -20.15
CA GLY A 93 8.55 -15.78 -20.20
C GLY A 93 7.05 -15.87 -19.87
N GLU A 94 6.40 -14.76 -19.56
CA GLU A 94 4.99 -14.71 -19.14
C GLU A 94 4.07 -14.41 -20.32
N SER A 95 3.33 -15.42 -20.77
CA SER A 95 2.43 -15.34 -21.95
C SER A 95 1.26 -14.37 -21.76
N GLU A 96 0.82 -14.19 -20.52
CA GLU A 96 -0.32 -13.34 -20.16
C GLU A 96 0.08 -12.03 -19.49
N SER A 97 1.35 -11.67 -19.60
CA SER A 97 1.87 -10.44 -19.03
C SER A 97 1.16 -9.19 -19.56
N TYR A 98 1.11 -8.17 -18.70
CA TYR A 98 0.52 -6.88 -19.01
C TYR A 98 1.17 -5.80 -18.16
N ARG A 99 1.73 -4.82 -18.85
CA ARG A 99 2.39 -3.65 -18.24
C ARG A 99 2.09 -2.40 -19.05
N LEU A 100 2.06 -1.27 -18.37
CA LEU A 100 1.88 0.05 -18.97
C LEU A 100 3.07 0.94 -18.65
N ARG A 101 3.47 1.75 -19.63
CA ARG A 101 4.47 2.81 -19.45
C ARG A 101 3.77 4.16 -19.48
N VAL A 102 3.83 4.89 -18.38
CA VAL A 102 3.22 6.21 -18.24
C VAL A 102 4.27 7.30 -18.48
N LYS A 103 3.95 8.22 -19.42
CA LYS A 103 4.88 9.28 -19.84
C LYS A 103 4.65 10.63 -19.15
N ARG A 104 3.42 11.11 -18.94
CA ARG A 104 3.01 12.30 -18.11
C ARG A 104 1.47 12.36 -17.95
N PRO A 105 0.89 12.90 -16.85
CA PRO A 105 1.46 12.98 -15.49
C PRO A 105 1.69 11.56 -14.96
N ARG A 106 2.78 11.31 -14.23
CA ARG A 106 3.35 9.94 -14.12
C ARG A 106 2.91 9.20 -12.88
N ALA A 107 3.20 9.74 -11.69
CA ALA A 107 2.98 9.01 -10.45
C ALA A 107 1.51 8.99 -10.02
N VAL A 108 0.81 10.13 -10.08
CA VAL A 108 -0.64 10.18 -9.78
C VAL A 108 -1.42 9.28 -10.74
N ARG A 109 -1.06 9.30 -12.02
CA ARG A 109 -1.67 8.40 -13.02
C ARG A 109 -1.35 6.95 -12.75
N ALA A 110 -0.11 6.62 -12.39
CA ALA A 110 0.28 5.25 -12.07
C ALA A 110 -0.45 4.73 -10.83
N TRP A 111 -0.59 5.56 -9.80
CA TRP A 111 -1.44 5.30 -8.65
C TRP A 111 -2.90 5.05 -9.05
N SER A 112 -3.47 5.96 -9.84
CA SER A 112 -4.88 5.86 -10.29
C SER A 112 -5.13 4.57 -11.08
N LEU A 113 -4.22 4.22 -11.97
CA LEU A 113 -4.29 2.99 -12.76
C LEU A 113 -4.15 1.73 -11.90
N TRP A 114 -3.22 1.74 -10.94
CA TRP A 114 -3.08 0.66 -9.98
C TRP A 114 -4.37 0.46 -9.19
N ARG A 115 -4.94 1.53 -8.64
CA ARG A 115 -6.21 1.49 -7.90
C ARG A 115 -7.38 1.02 -8.74
N PHE A 116 -7.51 1.52 -9.96
CA PHE A 116 -8.50 1.07 -10.91
C PHE A 116 -8.43 -0.45 -11.14
N TRP A 117 -7.22 -0.99 -11.30
CA TRP A 117 -7.03 -2.42 -11.47
C TRP A 117 -7.46 -3.23 -10.24
N ILE A 118 -7.07 -2.82 -9.03
CA ILE A 118 -7.50 -3.51 -7.80
C ILE A 118 -9.03 -3.46 -7.66
N ARG A 119 -9.67 -2.31 -7.90
CA ARG A 119 -11.15 -2.19 -7.89
C ARG A 119 -11.79 -3.14 -8.90
N THR A 120 -11.18 -3.28 -10.06
CA THR A 120 -11.66 -4.18 -11.12
C THR A 120 -11.59 -5.65 -10.69
N ILE A 121 -10.49 -6.07 -10.05
CA ILE A 121 -10.36 -7.44 -9.51
C ILE A 121 -11.44 -7.71 -8.48
N VAL A 122 -11.58 -6.83 -7.47
CA VAL A 122 -12.57 -7.01 -6.40
C VAL A 122 -13.97 -7.07 -6.99
N LYS A 123 -14.33 -6.13 -7.87
CA LYS A 123 -15.63 -6.13 -8.54
C LYS A 123 -15.91 -7.44 -9.29
N LEU A 124 -14.93 -7.92 -10.07
CA LEU A 124 -15.09 -9.18 -10.81
C LEU A 124 -15.29 -10.38 -9.89
N ALA A 125 -14.62 -10.43 -8.74
CA ALA A 125 -14.77 -11.53 -7.79
C ALA A 125 -16.20 -11.69 -7.28
N PHE A 126 -16.98 -10.60 -7.20
CA PHE A 126 -18.39 -10.64 -6.79
C PHE A 126 -19.37 -10.77 -7.96
N GLU A 127 -18.98 -10.35 -9.16
CA GLU A 127 -19.81 -10.52 -10.37
C GLU A 127 -19.70 -11.92 -10.99
N ARG A 128 -18.62 -12.65 -10.67
CA ARG A 128 -18.24 -13.94 -11.29
C ARG A 128 -17.84 -14.94 -10.21
N ASP A 129 -18.84 -15.57 -9.60
CA ASP A 129 -18.67 -16.65 -8.62
C ASP A 129 -17.97 -17.89 -9.20
N ASP A 130 -18.03 -18.07 -10.51
CA ASP A 130 -17.32 -19.10 -11.27
C ASP A 130 -15.79 -18.88 -11.34
N LEU A 131 -15.31 -17.68 -11.01
CA LEU A 131 -13.89 -17.34 -10.94
C LEU A 131 -13.39 -17.41 -9.49
N SER A 132 -13.43 -18.60 -8.89
CA SER A 132 -13.01 -18.81 -7.50
C SER A 132 -11.50 -18.76 -7.29
N GLU A 133 -10.71 -19.00 -8.33
CA GLU A 133 -9.25 -18.91 -8.27
C GLU A 133 -8.75 -17.48 -8.47
N HIS A 134 -7.93 -16.97 -7.53
CA HIS A 134 -7.34 -15.63 -7.61
C HIS A 134 -6.61 -15.38 -8.93
N GLY A 135 -5.89 -16.38 -9.45
CA GLY A 135 -5.20 -16.28 -10.74
C GLY A 135 -6.17 -16.09 -11.92
N ALA A 136 -7.34 -16.75 -11.89
CA ALA A 136 -8.36 -16.59 -12.92
C ALA A 136 -9.00 -15.19 -12.87
N LEU A 137 -9.26 -14.66 -11.68
CA LEU A 137 -9.75 -13.28 -11.48
C LEU A 137 -8.76 -12.25 -12.01
N VAL A 138 -7.48 -12.41 -11.65
CA VAL A 138 -6.38 -11.54 -12.06
C VAL A 138 -6.23 -11.52 -13.59
N ARG A 139 -6.36 -12.69 -14.25
CA ARG A 139 -6.39 -12.78 -15.72
C ARG A 139 -7.65 -12.18 -16.33
N ALA A 140 -8.82 -12.41 -15.76
CA ALA A 140 -10.07 -11.83 -16.25
C ALA A 140 -10.07 -10.29 -16.14
N ALA A 141 -9.50 -9.75 -15.07
CA ALA A 141 -9.32 -8.31 -14.87
C ALA A 141 -8.47 -7.66 -15.96
N ARG A 142 -7.53 -8.41 -16.57
CA ARG A 142 -6.73 -7.94 -17.71
C ARG A 142 -7.58 -7.41 -18.86
N VAL A 143 -8.65 -8.14 -19.21
CA VAL A 143 -9.49 -7.82 -20.37
C VAL A 143 -10.26 -6.51 -20.15
N LYS A 144 -10.41 -6.09 -18.90
CA LYS A 144 -11.05 -4.83 -18.51
C LYS A 144 -10.06 -3.67 -18.39
N LEU A 145 -8.76 -3.91 -18.48
CA LEU A 145 -7.77 -2.85 -18.42
C LEU A 145 -7.79 -2.02 -19.72
N PRO A 146 -7.77 -0.68 -19.62
CA PRO A 146 -7.79 0.19 -20.78
C PRO A 146 -6.57 -0.03 -21.67
N VAL A 147 -6.77 0.01 -22.99
CA VAL A 147 -5.64 0.16 -23.92
C VAL A 147 -5.05 1.57 -23.80
N THR A 148 -3.77 1.73 -24.14
CA THR A 148 -3.02 2.98 -23.89
C THR A 148 -3.71 4.26 -24.35
N LYS A 149 -4.51 4.20 -25.43
CA LYS A 149 -5.25 5.34 -25.99
C LYS A 149 -6.48 5.76 -25.17
N GLU A 150 -7.04 4.86 -24.38
CA GLU A 150 -8.30 5.05 -23.64
C GLU A 150 -8.09 5.27 -22.14
N ILE A 151 -6.86 5.09 -21.65
CA ILE A 151 -6.48 5.26 -20.23
C ILE A 151 -6.96 6.60 -19.68
N CYS A 152 -6.75 7.69 -20.42
CA CYS A 152 -7.04 9.04 -19.94
C CYS A 152 -8.55 9.28 -19.76
N SER A 153 -9.40 8.64 -20.57
CA SER A 153 -10.85 8.76 -20.49
C SER A 153 -11.48 7.75 -19.53
N MET A 154 -10.88 6.56 -19.38
CA MET A 154 -11.44 5.50 -18.54
C MET A 154 -11.05 5.60 -17.06
N VAL A 155 -9.87 6.14 -16.77
CA VAL A 155 -9.34 6.19 -15.40
C VAL A 155 -9.19 7.65 -14.97
N PRO A 156 -10.06 8.16 -14.09
CA PRO A 156 -9.89 9.49 -13.54
C PRO A 156 -8.60 9.57 -12.72
N LEU A 157 -8.03 10.78 -12.61
CA LEU A 157 -6.90 10.99 -11.71
C LEU A 157 -7.40 11.03 -10.28
N GLU A 158 -6.79 10.20 -9.44
CA GLU A 158 -7.10 10.08 -8.02
C GLU A 158 -5.82 10.31 -7.21
N TRP A 159 -5.94 11.01 -6.09
CA TRP A 159 -4.86 11.15 -5.13
C TRP A 159 -5.00 10.09 -4.04
N PRO A 160 -3.89 9.62 -3.43
CA PRO A 160 -3.97 8.68 -2.34
C PRO A 160 -4.71 9.29 -1.12
N PRO A 161 -5.59 8.55 -0.43
CA PRO A 161 -6.30 9.03 0.76
C PRO A 161 -5.33 9.34 1.92
N PRO A 162 -5.70 10.09 2.97
CA PRO A 162 -4.91 10.18 4.21
C PRO A 162 -4.55 8.78 4.78
N PRO A 163 -3.37 8.58 5.42
CA PRO A 163 -3.14 7.32 6.12
C PRO A 163 -4.22 7.15 7.17
N SER A 164 -4.80 5.97 7.24
CA SER A 164 -5.69 5.60 8.33
C SER A 164 -4.92 5.76 9.64
N PRO A 165 -5.54 6.27 10.73
CA PRO A 165 -4.91 6.25 12.04
C PRO A 165 -4.49 4.80 12.35
N PRO A 166 -3.35 4.59 13.04
CA PRO A 166 -2.94 3.25 13.42
C PRO A 166 -4.10 2.57 14.17
N PRO A 167 -4.34 1.26 13.95
CA PRO A 167 -5.32 0.54 14.75
C PRO A 167 -5.00 0.77 16.23
N PRO A 168 -6.01 0.97 17.10
CA PRO A 168 -5.76 1.12 18.52
C PRO A 168 -4.95 -0.08 18.98
N ASN A 169 -3.72 0.20 19.41
CA ASN A 169 -2.76 -0.81 19.83
C ASN A 169 -3.42 -1.63 20.94
N THR A 170 -3.65 -2.92 20.70
CA THR A 170 -4.36 -3.79 21.66
C THR A 170 -3.47 -4.19 22.86
N ASP A 171 -2.23 -3.69 22.92
CA ASP A 171 -1.24 -3.96 23.99
C ASP A 171 -0.74 -2.69 24.69
N LEU A 172 -1.62 -1.74 24.98
CA LEU A 172 -1.36 -0.75 26.04
C LEU A 172 -2.01 -1.24 27.33
N ILE A 173 -1.36 -2.22 27.97
CA ILE A 173 -1.54 -2.45 29.39
C ILE A 173 -0.89 -1.25 30.09
N ILE A 174 -1.72 -0.29 30.53
CA ILE A 174 -1.30 0.65 31.56
C ILE A 174 -1.19 -0.19 32.84
N VAL A 175 0.03 -0.55 33.21
CA VAL A 175 0.29 -1.01 34.57
C VAL A 175 0.29 0.24 35.42
N GLU A 176 -0.85 0.54 36.04
CA GLU A 176 -0.87 1.42 37.19
C GLU A 176 -0.09 0.71 38.29
N SER A 177 1.10 1.24 38.58
CA SER A 177 1.91 0.79 39.70
C SER A 177 1.36 1.46 40.95
N ASP A 178 0.35 0.85 41.56
CA ASP A 178 -0.01 1.13 42.95
C ASP A 178 1.11 0.57 43.83
N SER A 179 2.00 1.47 44.27
CA SER A 179 3.02 1.19 45.28
C SER A 179 2.79 2.11 46.46
N ASP A 180 1.67 1.89 47.14
CA ASP A 180 1.53 2.21 48.56
C ASP A 180 2.12 1.05 49.37
N GLU A 181 3.38 1.16 49.78
CA GLU A 181 3.82 0.60 51.06
C GLU A 181 4.85 1.55 51.69
N GLU A 182 4.41 2.16 52.79
CA GLU A 182 5.23 2.85 53.77
C GLU A 182 6.32 1.90 54.30
N SER A 183 7.53 2.42 54.52
CA SER A 183 8.29 2.00 55.70
C SER A 183 9.13 3.16 56.22
N GLU A 184 8.93 3.37 57.51
CA GLU A 184 9.52 4.34 58.41
C GLU A 184 11.00 4.00 58.69
N ASP A 185 11.70 4.99 59.27
CA ASP A 185 12.95 4.86 60.03
C ASP A 185 14.27 4.66 59.25
N GLU A 186 15.06 5.73 59.11
CA GLU A 186 16.13 6.03 60.08
C GLU A 186 17.05 7.18 59.61
N VAL A 187 17.05 8.24 60.41
CA VAL A 187 18.24 8.81 61.10
C VAL A 187 19.22 9.69 60.31
N GLU A 188 19.13 10.97 60.68
CA GLU A 188 20.23 11.94 60.93
C GLU A 188 21.37 12.08 59.93
N ALA A 189 21.41 13.28 59.33
CA ALA A 189 22.51 14.24 59.29
C ALA A 189 22.39 14.98 57.94
N TYR A 190 22.02 16.25 57.85
CA TYR A 190 22.56 17.39 58.57
C TYR A 190 21.50 18.50 58.60
N LEU A 191 20.95 18.78 59.78
CA LEU A 191 20.66 20.17 60.14
C LEU A 191 22.00 20.89 60.35
N LEU A 192 22.01 22.20 60.09
CA LEU A 192 23.12 23.17 60.10
C LEU A 192 23.68 23.38 58.68
N ALA A 193 23.30 24.41 57.93
CA ALA A 193 23.14 25.79 58.37
C ALA A 193 22.00 26.49 57.65
N PHE A 194 21.07 27.00 58.45
CA PHE A 194 20.29 28.18 58.16
C PHE A 194 21.21 29.41 58.09
N ASP A 195 20.77 30.39 57.30
CA ASP A 195 20.95 31.83 57.44
C ASP A 195 22.37 32.42 57.44
N ASP A 196 22.74 33.02 56.29
CA ASP A 196 22.87 34.49 56.15
C ASP A 196 22.72 34.92 54.67
#